data_AF-A0AB37HEA1-F1
#
_entry.id   AF-A0AB37HEA1-F1
#
_cell.length_a   1.000
_cell.length_b   1.000
_cell.length_c   1.000
_cell.angle_alpha   90.00
_cell.angle_beta   90.00
_cell.angle_gamma   90.00
#
_symmetry.space_group_name_H-M   'P 1'
#
loop_
_entity.id
_entity.type
_entity.pdbx_description
1 polymer ?
#
loop_
_entity_poly.entity_id
_entity_poly.type
_entity_poly.pdbx_seq_one_letter_code
_entity_poly.pdbx_strand_id
1 'polypeptide(L)'
;MDKVNDQRIPLLHIYPQRHPHDDVLIVSSRTALLLLKQSIEVALEKGEGDCVATTSDFETYEIKIILNDEGRQSDFWRRLQLPLFEVDESEGQILSVEDIIGFDLKTSKDIRKARPKMEQYRKHSKQMTEKMKEVAKKNKQRDF
;
A
#
# COMPACT_ATOMS: atom_id res chain seq x y z
N MET A 1 -28.20 -27.83 4.33
CA MET A 1 -27.19 -26.77 4.19
C MET A 1 -27.32 -25.90 5.41
N ASP A 2 -26.45 -26.13 6.40
CA ASP A 2 -26.40 -25.29 7.59
C ASP A 2 -26.07 -23.87 7.14
N LYS A 3 -26.90 -22.91 7.57
CA LYS A 3 -26.59 -21.50 7.43
C LYS A 3 -25.31 -21.27 8.22
N VAL A 4 -24.16 -21.27 7.55
CA VAL A 4 -22.90 -20.77 8.09
C VAL A 4 -23.25 -19.46 8.78
N ASN A 5 -22.85 -19.30 10.04
CA ASN A 5 -23.17 -18.13 10.83
C ASN A 5 -22.37 -16.93 10.28
N ASP A 6 -22.87 -16.40 9.17
CA ASP A 6 -22.27 -15.41 8.27
C ASP A 6 -21.95 -14.08 8.98
N GLN A 7 -22.56 -13.87 10.15
CA GLN A 7 -22.30 -12.72 11.01
C GLN A 7 -20.84 -12.65 11.50
N ARG A 8 -20.08 -13.75 11.44
CA ARG A 8 -18.66 -13.79 11.82
C ARG A 8 -17.69 -13.46 10.69
N ILE A 9 -18.15 -13.39 9.44
CA ILE A 9 -17.24 -13.13 8.32
C ILE A 9 -16.86 -11.63 8.33
N PRO A 10 -15.56 -11.29 8.38
CA PRO A 10 -15.09 -9.92 8.43
C PRO A 10 -15.13 -9.28 7.03
N LEU A 11 -16.34 -9.08 6.50
CA LEU A 11 -16.53 -8.44 5.20
C LEU A 11 -16.15 -6.96 5.23
N LEU A 12 -15.27 -6.53 4.35
CA LEU A 12 -14.84 -5.13 4.24
C LEU A 12 -14.45 -4.79 2.79
N HIS A 13 -14.96 -3.67 2.32
CA HIS A 13 -14.55 -3.03 1.08
C HIS A 13 -14.15 -1.59 1.38
N ILE A 14 -12.98 -1.18 0.90
CA ILE A 14 -12.48 0.20 0.96
C ILE A 14 -12.39 0.71 -0.47
N TYR A 15 -13.16 1.75 -0.77
CA TYR A 15 -13.15 2.39 -2.08
C TYR A 15 -12.43 3.73 -1.98
N PRO A 16 -11.30 3.92 -2.68
CA PRO A 16 -10.61 5.20 -2.70
C PRO A 16 -11.44 6.27 -3.40
N GLN A 17 -11.04 7.53 -3.24
CA GLN A 17 -11.61 8.65 -3.98
C GLN A 17 -11.55 8.37 -5.49
N ARG A 18 -12.61 8.70 -6.22
CA ARG A 18 -12.64 8.55 -7.70
C ARG A 18 -12.11 9.79 -8.39
N HIS A 19 -12.33 10.96 -7.81
CA HIS A 19 -11.78 12.24 -8.21
C HIS A 19 -11.29 13.01 -6.97
N PRO A 20 -10.45 14.04 -7.14
CA PRO A 20 -10.07 14.90 -6.04
C PRO A 20 -11.29 15.43 -5.30
N HIS A 21 -11.24 15.37 -3.97
CA HIS A 21 -12.31 15.82 -3.07
C HIS A 21 -13.57 14.94 -3.02
N ASP A 22 -13.61 13.79 -3.71
CA ASP A 22 -14.70 12.82 -3.56
C ASP A 22 -14.65 12.11 -2.19
N ASP A 23 -15.78 11.50 -1.81
CA ASP A 23 -15.86 10.64 -0.63
C ASP A 23 -15.00 9.38 -0.79
N VAL A 24 -14.44 8.92 0.34
CA VAL A 24 -13.93 7.55 0.50
C VAL A 24 -15.01 6.73 1.17
N LEU A 25 -15.29 5.53 0.64
CA LEU A 25 -16.32 4.65 1.20
C LEU A 25 -15.70 3.44 1.88
N ILE A 26 -16.12 3.20 3.12
CA ILE A 26 -15.87 1.95 3.84
C ILE A 26 -17.23 1.24 3.97
N VAL A 27 -17.38 0.10 3.31
CA VAL A 27 -18.57 -0.75 3.40
C VAL A 27 -18.17 -2.04 4.11
N SER A 28 -18.78 -2.33 5.26
CA SER A 28 -18.26 -3.37 6.14
C SER A 28 -19.32 -4.06 7.00
N SER A 29 -19.06 -5.33 7.35
CA SER A 29 -19.77 -6.03 8.41
C SER A 29 -19.35 -5.49 9.79
N ARG A 30 -20.21 -5.69 10.79
CA ARG A 30 -19.89 -5.33 12.19
C ARG A 30 -18.58 -5.97 12.66
N THR A 31 -18.35 -7.23 12.28
CA THR A 31 -17.16 -7.98 12.71
C THR A 31 -15.88 -7.36 12.15
N ALA A 32 -15.85 -7.01 10.86
CA ALA A 32 -14.71 -6.32 10.27
C ALA A 32 -14.50 -4.92 10.86
N LEU A 33 -15.56 -4.13 11.10
CA LEU A 33 -15.42 -2.82 11.73
C LEU A 33 -14.82 -2.89 13.14
N LEU A 34 -15.19 -3.90 13.93
CA LEU A 34 -14.62 -4.09 15.26
C LEU A 34 -13.14 -4.49 15.20
N LEU A 35 -12.76 -5.35 14.26
CA LEU A 35 -11.36 -5.70 14.02
C LEU A 35 -10.55 -4.48 13.56
N LEU A 36 -11.05 -3.73 12.58
CA LEU A 36 -10.41 -2.51 12.09
C LEU A 36 -10.25 -1.49 13.22
N LYS A 37 -11.28 -1.26 14.03
CA LYS A 37 -11.21 -0.39 15.21
C LYS A 37 -10.09 -0.83 16.16
N GLN A 38 -10.05 -2.11 16.52
CA GLN A 38 -9.03 -2.64 17.44
C GLN A 38 -7.63 -2.46 16.86
N SER A 39 -7.43 -2.70 15.56
CA SER A 39 -6.13 -2.52 14.91
C SER A 39 -5.70 -1.06 14.83
N ILE A 40 -6.64 -0.12 14.67
CA ILE A 40 -6.36 1.32 14.79
C ILE A 40 -5.93 1.66 16.22
N GLU A 41 -6.62 1.14 17.24
CA GLU A 41 -6.24 1.35 18.65
C GLU A 41 -4.82 0.81 18.92
N VAL A 42 -4.49 -0.37 18.41
CA VAL A 42 -3.13 -0.94 18.51
C VAL A 42 -2.10 -0.06 17.79
N ALA A 43 -2.42 0.47 16.60
CA ALA A 43 -1.53 1.37 15.88
C ALA A 43 -1.28 2.68 16.64
N LEU A 44 -2.31 3.22 17.30
CA LEU A 44 -2.18 4.40 18.15
C LEU A 44 -1.26 4.14 19.37
N GLU A 45 -1.25 2.93 19.91
CA GLU A 45 -0.40 2.55 21.05
C GLU A 45 1.04 2.19 20.65
N LYS A 46 1.22 1.48 19.52
CA LYS A 46 2.48 0.81 19.17
C LYS A 46 3.17 1.39 17.93
N GLY A 47 2.51 2.27 17.20
CA GLY A 47 3.00 2.83 15.94
C GLY A 47 2.55 2.04 14.70
N GLU A 48 2.05 0.82 14.87
CA GLU A 48 1.57 -0.03 13.78
C GLU A 48 0.45 -0.97 14.25
N GLY A 49 -0.41 -1.35 13.31
CA GLY A 49 -1.44 -2.36 13.53
C GLY A 49 -1.83 -3.00 12.21
N ASP A 50 -2.48 -4.15 12.31
CA ASP A 50 -2.96 -4.88 11.14
C ASP A 50 -4.25 -5.64 11.46
N CYS A 51 -5.04 -5.90 10.42
CA CYS A 51 -6.12 -6.87 10.48
C CYS A 51 -6.34 -7.55 9.13
N VAL A 52 -6.91 -8.75 9.18
CA VAL A 52 -7.37 -9.47 8.00
C VAL A 52 -8.84 -9.17 7.77
N ALA A 53 -9.18 -8.89 6.51
CA ALA A 53 -10.55 -8.75 6.07
C ALA A 53 -10.82 -9.62 4.84
N THR A 54 -12.10 -9.69 4.47
CA THR A 54 -12.58 -10.51 3.36
C THR A 54 -13.49 -9.67 2.48
N THR A 55 -13.38 -9.79 1.17
CA THR A 55 -14.32 -9.20 0.21
C THR A 55 -15.55 -10.09 0.05
N SER A 56 -16.63 -9.55 -0.53
CA SER A 56 -17.88 -10.29 -0.77
C SER A 56 -17.75 -11.53 -1.67
N ASP A 57 -16.68 -11.62 -2.46
CA ASP A 57 -16.31 -12.80 -3.27
C ASP A 57 -15.36 -13.76 -2.53
N PHE A 58 -15.16 -13.55 -1.24
CA PHE A 58 -14.33 -14.36 -0.34
C PHE A 58 -12.81 -14.27 -0.55
N GLU A 59 -12.33 -13.32 -1.33
CA GLU A 59 -10.89 -13.01 -1.35
C GLU A 59 -10.47 -12.35 -0.02
N THR A 60 -9.40 -12.87 0.58
CA THR A 60 -8.88 -12.34 1.85
C THR A 60 -7.69 -11.43 1.61
N TYR A 61 -7.64 -10.32 2.31
CA TYR A 61 -6.52 -9.38 2.26
C TYR A 61 -6.17 -8.86 3.66
N GLU A 62 -4.95 -8.38 3.79
CA GLU A 62 -4.45 -7.76 5.02
C GLU A 62 -4.46 -6.24 4.88
N ILE A 63 -4.90 -5.57 5.94
CA ILE A 63 -4.88 -4.11 6.07
C ILE A 63 -3.74 -3.77 7.01
N LYS A 64 -2.79 -2.98 6.51
CA LYS A 64 -1.70 -2.43 7.32
C LYS A 64 -2.03 -1.00 7.72
N ILE A 65 -1.87 -0.70 8.99
CA ILE A 65 -2.12 0.61 9.59
C ILE A 65 -0.79 1.09 10.15
N ILE A 66 -0.32 2.23 9.66
CA ILE A 66 0.94 2.84 10.08
C ILE A 66 0.60 4.18 10.71
N LEU A 67 1.05 4.38 11.94
CA LEU A 67 1.03 5.68 12.58
C LEU A 67 2.34 6.39 12.27
N ASN A 68 2.25 7.57 11.64
CA ASN A 68 3.36 8.49 11.50
C ASN A 68 2.95 9.85 12.09
N ASP A 69 3.50 10.19 13.24
CA ASP A 69 3.24 11.46 13.94
C ASP A 69 4.28 12.56 13.60
N GLU A 70 5.07 12.38 12.54
CA GLU A 70 5.96 13.44 12.07
C GLU A 70 5.15 14.60 11.47
N GLY A 71 5.65 15.83 11.59
CA GLY A 71 4.94 16.99 11.04
C GLY A 71 4.80 16.93 9.52
N ARG A 72 3.79 17.59 8.95
CA ARG A 72 3.45 17.60 7.50
C ARG A 72 4.64 17.82 6.55
N GLN A 73 5.65 18.56 6.99
CA GLN A 73 6.85 18.88 6.19
C GLN A 73 7.96 17.83 6.29
N SER A 74 7.72 16.69 6.95
CA SER A 74 8.69 15.60 7.08
C SER A 74 9.01 14.97 5.72
N ASP A 75 10.17 14.31 5.64
CA ASP A 75 10.58 13.58 4.43
C ASP A 75 9.57 12.48 4.08
N PHE A 76 8.96 11.86 5.09
CA PHE A 76 7.92 10.86 4.91
C PHE A 76 6.68 11.43 4.21
N TRP A 77 6.08 12.49 4.77
CA TRP A 77 4.83 13.05 4.23
C TRP A 77 5.01 13.72 2.87
N ARG A 78 6.15 14.40 2.62
CA ARG A 78 6.41 15.04 1.33
C ARG A 78 6.62 14.08 0.17
N ARG A 79 7.11 12.87 0.46
CA ARG A 79 7.45 11.89 -0.58
C ARG A 79 6.36 10.85 -0.79
N LEU A 80 5.37 10.79 0.08
CA LEU A 80 4.29 9.82 0.00
C LEU A 80 3.52 9.96 -1.32
N GLN A 81 3.42 8.87 -2.08
CA GLN A 81 2.60 8.84 -3.27
C GLN A 81 1.12 9.02 -2.91
N LEU A 82 0.45 9.97 -3.55
CA LEU A 82 -0.99 10.19 -3.36
C LEU A 82 -1.80 9.44 -4.43
N PRO A 83 -2.98 8.87 -4.10
CA PRO A 83 -3.77 8.03 -5.02
C PRO A 83 -4.22 8.71 -6.33
N LEU A 84 -4.36 10.04 -6.37
CA LEU A 84 -4.94 10.78 -7.49
C LEU A 84 -4.10 11.97 -7.98
N PHE A 85 -2.89 12.15 -7.45
CA PHE A 85 -2.04 13.27 -7.84
C PHE A 85 -0.80 12.75 -8.57
N GLU A 86 -0.50 13.36 -9.72
CA GLU A 86 0.84 13.28 -10.28
C GLU A 86 1.80 13.90 -9.26
N VAL A 87 2.83 13.15 -8.89
CA VAL A 87 3.81 13.66 -7.94
C VAL A 87 4.74 14.57 -8.69
N ASP A 88 4.97 15.76 -8.15
CA ASP A 88 5.96 16.68 -8.68
C ASP A 88 7.35 16.03 -8.56
N GLU A 89 7.93 15.62 -9.69
CA GLU A 89 9.22 14.91 -9.75
C GLU A 89 10.37 15.77 -9.18
N SER A 90 10.13 17.07 -8.94
CA SER A 90 11.12 18.01 -8.40
C SER A 90 11.36 17.88 -6.89
N GLU A 91 10.46 17.25 -6.10
CA GLU A 91 10.57 17.18 -4.63
C GLU A 91 11.33 15.94 -4.10
N GLY A 92 12.11 15.28 -4.95
CA GLY A 92 12.85 14.08 -4.61
C GLY A 92 12.05 12.80 -4.87
N GLN A 93 12.65 11.66 -4.57
CA GLN A 93 12.12 10.39 -5.05
C GLN A 93 10.87 9.96 -4.29
N ILE A 94 9.76 9.77 -5.01
CA ILE A 94 8.47 9.29 -4.51
C ILE A 94 8.65 8.01 -3.67
N LEU A 95 7.82 7.90 -2.63
CA LEU A 95 7.64 6.74 -1.80
C LEU A 95 6.31 6.07 -2.17
N SER A 96 6.39 4.96 -2.91
CA SER A 96 5.20 4.19 -3.30
C SER A 96 4.72 3.27 -2.18
N VAL A 97 3.53 2.69 -2.32
CA VAL A 97 3.02 1.67 -1.38
C VAL A 97 3.96 0.45 -1.33
N GLU A 98 4.53 0.05 -2.47
CA GLU A 98 5.50 -1.04 -2.55
C GLU A 98 6.79 -0.74 -1.79
N ASP A 99 7.24 0.53 -1.79
CA ASP A 99 8.39 0.93 -0.99
C ASP A 99 8.07 0.86 0.50
N ILE A 100 6.90 1.35 0.92
CA ILE A 100 6.47 1.35 2.32
C ILE A 100 6.43 -0.07 2.86
N ILE A 101 5.78 -0.98 2.15
CA ILE A 101 5.64 -2.38 2.56
C ILE A 101 6.97 -3.12 2.41
N GLY A 102 7.65 -2.99 1.26
CA GLY A 102 8.85 -3.76 0.93
C GLY A 102 10.07 -3.42 1.79
N PHE A 103 10.12 -2.21 2.36
CA PHE A 103 11.21 -1.76 3.22
C PHE A 103 10.78 -1.44 4.66
N ASP A 104 9.52 -1.74 5.01
CA ASP A 104 8.95 -1.50 6.35
C ASP A 104 9.12 -0.04 6.82
N LEU A 105 8.73 0.90 5.96
CA LEU A 105 8.98 2.33 6.18
C LEU A 105 7.83 2.96 6.96
N LYS A 106 8.15 3.46 8.15
CA LYS A 106 7.17 4.09 9.05
C LYS A 106 7.47 5.55 9.32
N THR A 107 8.74 5.94 9.23
CA THR A 107 9.23 7.29 9.56
C THR A 107 10.26 7.80 8.56
N SER A 108 10.55 9.10 8.61
CA SER A 108 11.65 9.73 7.85
C SER A 108 13.02 9.16 8.22
N LYS A 109 13.18 8.59 9.42
CA LYS A 109 14.40 7.88 9.81
C LYS A 109 14.53 6.55 9.07
N ASP A 110 13.44 5.80 8.93
CA ASP A 110 13.45 4.52 8.22
C ASP A 110 13.79 4.72 6.75
N ILE A 111 13.22 5.76 6.14
CA ILE A 111 13.53 6.15 4.76
C ILE A 111 15.03 6.41 4.59
N ARG A 112 15.64 7.21 5.48
CA ARG A 112 17.08 7.50 5.42
C ARG A 112 17.92 6.23 5.57
N LYS A 113 17.52 5.32 6.46
CA LYS A 113 18.21 4.05 6.70
C LYS A 113 18.07 3.08 5.52
N ALA A 114 16.89 3.02 4.90
CA ALA A 114 16.60 2.10 3.81
C ALA A 114 17.07 2.61 2.43
N ARG A 115 17.32 3.92 2.28
CA ARG A 115 17.66 4.57 1.01
C ARG A 115 18.71 3.83 0.17
N PRO A 116 19.87 3.40 0.71
CA PRO A 116 20.88 2.69 -0.09
C PRO A 116 20.33 1.39 -0.69
N LYS A 117 19.54 0.65 0.08
CA LYS A 117 18.93 -0.62 -0.34
C LYS A 117 17.83 -0.38 -1.38
N MET A 118 17.02 0.66 -1.20
CA MET A 118 15.98 1.06 -2.15
C MET A 118 16.57 1.45 -3.51
N GLU A 119 17.65 2.25 -3.51
CA GLU A 119 18.33 2.66 -4.74
C GLU A 119 18.92 1.45 -5.49
N GLN A 120 19.52 0.51 -4.76
CA GLN A 120 20.02 -0.73 -5.35
C GLN A 120 18.88 -1.56 -5.95
N TYR A 121 17.78 -1.74 -5.23
CA TYR A 121 16.61 -2.47 -5.72
C TYR A 121 16.06 -1.85 -7.01
N ARG A 122 15.93 -0.53 -7.05
CA ARG A 122 15.44 0.21 -8.23
C ARG A 122 16.37 0.07 -9.43
N LYS A 123 17.69 0.10 -9.22
CA LYS A 123 18.67 -0.17 -10.27
C LYS A 123 18.51 -1.58 -10.85
N HIS A 124 18.40 -2.59 -9.99
CA HIS A 124 18.19 -3.97 -10.43
C HIS A 124 16.87 -4.16 -11.17
N SER A 125 15.79 -3.57 -10.67
CA SER A 125 14.47 -3.65 -11.30
C SER A 125 14.49 -3.04 -12.71
N LYS A 126 15.07 -1.84 -12.88
CA LYS A 126 15.24 -1.20 -14.20
C LYS A 126 16.03 -2.08 -15.18
N GLN A 127 17.16 -2.63 -14.75
CA GLN A 127 17.98 -3.53 -15.58
C GLN A 127 17.20 -4.78 -16.02
N MET A 128 16.40 -5.37 -15.11
CA MET A 128 15.56 -6.52 -15.43
C MET A 128 14.45 -6.15 -16.42
N THR A 129 13.78 -5.02 -16.23
CA THR A 129 12.75 -4.53 -17.16
C THR A 129 13.32 -4.30 -18.56
N GLU A 130 14.50 -3.67 -18.67
CA GLU A 130 15.17 -3.45 -19.95
C GLU A 130 15.51 -4.78 -20.64
N LYS A 131 16.09 -5.73 -19.92
CA LYS A 131 16.37 -7.07 -20.45
C LYS A 131 15.11 -7.77 -20.95
N MET A 132 14.01 -7.72 -20.20
CA MET A 132 12.74 -8.32 -20.61
C MET A 132 12.17 -7.66 -21.87
N LYS A 133 12.27 -6.34 -22.00
CA LYS A 133 11.87 -5.61 -23.23
C LYS A 133 12.69 -6.04 -24.44
N GLU A 134 14.00 -6.21 -24.28
CA GLU A 134 14.87 -6.73 -25.35
C GLU A 134 14.49 -8.15 -25.77
N VAL A 135 14.23 -9.04 -24.81
CA VAL A 135 13.78 -10.42 -25.08
C VAL A 135 12.45 -10.41 -25.84
N ALA A 136 11.47 -9.62 -25.38
CA ALA A 136 10.17 -9.51 -26.03
C ALA A 136 10.30 -8.97 -27.47
N LYS A 137 11.19 -7.99 -27.71
CA LYS A 137 11.47 -7.46 -29.04
C LYS A 137 12.13 -8.49 -29.97
N LYS A 138 13.08 -9.28 -29.45
CA LYS A 138 13.74 -10.36 -30.21
C LYS A 138 12.77 -11.48 -30.58
N ASN A 139 11.85 -11.85 -29.68
CA ASN A 139 10.85 -12.87 -29.97
C ASN A 139 9.85 -12.39 -31.04
N LYS A 140 9.36 -11.15 -30.93
CA LYS A 140 8.50 -10.55 -31.98
C LYS A 140 9.16 -10.44 -33.35
N GLN A 141 10.49 -10.37 -33.44
CA GLN A 141 11.22 -10.35 -34.71
C GLN A 141 11.47 -11.74 -35.30
N ARG A 142 11.34 -12.81 -34.51
CA ARG A 142 11.51 -14.20 -34.95
C ARG A 142 10.22 -14.85 -35.46
N ASP A 143 9.08 -14.25 -35.14
CA ASP A 143 7.75 -14.70 -35.56
C ASP A 143 7.32 -14.13 -36.93
N PHE A 144 8.23 -13.47 -37.67
CA PHE A 144 8.05 -12.98 -39.05
C PHE A 144 9.08 -13.61 -40.00
#